data_AF-D7WF85-F1
#
_entry.id   AF-D7WF85-F1
#
_cell.length_a   1.000
_cell.length_b   1.000
_cell.length_c   1.000
_cell.angle_alpha   90.00
_cell.angle_beta   90.00
_cell.angle_gamma   90.00
#
_symmetry.space_group_name_H-M   'P 1'
#
loop_
_entity.id
_entity.type
_entity.pdbx_description
1 polymer ?
#
loop_
_entity_poly.entity_id
_entity_poly.type
_entity_poly.pdbx_seq_one_letter_code
_entity_poly.pdbx_strand_id
1 'polypeptide(L)'
;MTSISRQNRASLPGSKRVRNQKATRVLIAVYFAGLIVAALLFGISLIAELDSWPFSLSYIVAMLLSMAAWTYIRGANDSKDRLPDSQLDEYERDIFATWRQRAFKAYSALTFVGGAGFLLYAKFIADSGNSVAYETAGLYMVFTYLFVATLPMIGFAATINRDHPEDQPVEE
;
A
#
# COMPACT_ATOMS: atom_id res chain seq x y z
N MET A 1 -37.97 5.63 -46.97
CA MET A 1 -36.58 5.13 -46.98
C MET A 1 -35.78 6.03 -46.06
N THR A 2 -35.64 5.66 -44.79
CA THR A 2 -34.89 6.44 -43.78
C THR A 2 -34.39 5.46 -42.73
N SER A 3 -33.20 4.88 -42.97
CA SER A 3 -32.48 4.11 -41.96
C SER A 3 -31.41 4.99 -41.33
N ILE A 4 -31.62 5.40 -40.09
CA ILE A 4 -30.53 5.82 -39.21
C ILE A 4 -30.68 5.01 -37.92
N SER A 5 -30.17 3.79 -37.96
CA SER A 5 -29.88 2.99 -36.76
C SER A 5 -28.54 3.44 -36.18
N ARG A 6 -28.52 4.55 -35.45
CA ARG A 6 -27.41 4.82 -34.51
C ARG A 6 -27.63 3.96 -33.27
N GLN A 7 -27.03 2.77 -33.29
CA GLN A 7 -26.92 1.91 -32.12
C GLN A 7 -26.28 2.68 -30.97
N ASN A 8 -27.08 2.90 -29.93
CA ASN A 8 -26.64 3.14 -28.56
C ASN A 8 -25.61 2.06 -28.16
N ARG A 9 -24.31 2.40 -28.15
CA ARG A 9 -23.38 1.72 -27.25
C ARG A 9 -23.41 2.43 -25.91
N ALA A 10 -24.43 2.13 -25.13
CA ALA A 10 -24.35 2.26 -23.69
C ALA A 10 -23.18 1.35 -23.23
N SER A 11 -22.02 1.94 -22.96
CA SER A 11 -20.97 1.21 -22.26
C SER A 11 -21.50 0.95 -20.85
N LEU A 12 -21.86 -0.31 -20.58
CA LEU A 12 -22.37 -0.76 -19.28
C LEU A 12 -21.50 -0.18 -18.16
N PRO A 13 -22.09 0.54 -17.17
CA PRO A 13 -21.34 1.19 -16.09
C PRO A 13 -20.44 0.23 -15.29
N GLY A 14 -20.74 -1.06 -15.29
CA GLY A 14 -19.91 -2.10 -14.66
C GLY A 14 -18.57 -2.38 -15.35
N SER A 15 -18.46 -2.20 -16.68
CA SER A 15 -17.24 -2.58 -17.41
C SER A 15 -16.03 -1.68 -17.10
N LYS A 16 -16.26 -0.39 -16.87
CA LYS A 16 -15.21 0.56 -16.43
C LYS A 16 -14.86 0.35 -14.95
N ARG A 17 -15.85 0.06 -14.09
CA ARG A 17 -15.68 -0.17 -12.65
C ARG A 17 -14.88 -1.45 -12.38
N VAL A 18 -15.25 -2.57 -13.00
CA VAL A 18 -14.54 -3.86 -12.89
C VAL A 18 -13.12 -3.78 -13.48
N ARG A 19 -12.92 -3.01 -14.57
CA ARG A 19 -11.59 -2.77 -15.14
C ARG A 19 -10.72 -1.93 -14.20
N ASN A 20 -11.29 -0.91 -13.55
CA ASN A 20 -10.60 -0.14 -12.52
C ASN A 20 -10.28 -1.01 -11.30
N GLN A 21 -11.13 -1.96 -10.92
CA GLN A 21 -10.86 -2.86 -9.79
C GLN A 21 -9.65 -3.77 -10.02
N LYS A 22 -9.52 -4.36 -11.22
CA LYS A 22 -8.34 -5.17 -11.57
C LYS A 22 -7.08 -4.30 -11.57
N ALA A 23 -7.14 -3.10 -12.13
CA ALA A 23 -6.02 -2.18 -12.15
C ALA A 23 -5.60 -1.73 -10.73
N THR A 24 -6.54 -1.37 -9.86
CA THR A 24 -6.26 -1.00 -8.46
C THR A 24 -5.61 -2.15 -7.70
N ARG A 25 -6.09 -3.40 -7.86
CA ARG A 25 -5.46 -4.57 -7.23
C ARG A 25 -4.02 -4.79 -7.70
N VAL A 26 -3.77 -4.64 -9.01
CA VAL A 26 -2.41 -4.73 -9.56
C VAL A 26 -1.52 -3.64 -8.99
N LEU A 27 -2.00 -2.39 -8.91
CA LEU A 27 -1.23 -1.28 -8.33
C LEU A 27 -0.90 -1.51 -6.85
N ILE A 28 -1.86 -2.01 -6.07
CA ILE A 28 -1.64 -2.37 -4.66
C ILE A 28 -0.57 -3.47 -4.57
N ALA A 29 -0.64 -4.48 -5.43
CA ALA A 29 0.35 -5.55 -5.48
C ALA A 29 1.74 -5.03 -5.86
N VAL A 30 1.84 -4.18 -6.89
CA VAL A 30 3.11 -3.54 -7.30
C VAL A 30 3.70 -2.68 -6.19
N TYR A 31 2.85 -1.92 -5.48
CA TYR A 31 3.27 -1.09 -4.36
C TYR A 31 3.92 -1.92 -3.24
N PHE A 32 3.23 -2.96 -2.74
CA PHE A 32 3.75 -3.80 -1.67
C PHE A 32 4.90 -4.69 -2.13
N ALA A 33 4.83 -5.26 -3.34
CA ALA A 33 5.93 -6.04 -3.89
C ALA A 33 7.20 -5.19 -4.02
N GLY A 34 7.07 -3.95 -4.49
CA GLY A 34 8.18 -3.01 -4.56
C GLY A 34 8.79 -2.70 -3.20
N LEU A 35 7.97 -2.49 -2.16
CA LEU A 35 8.47 -2.30 -0.80
C LEU A 35 9.18 -3.55 -0.25
N ILE A 36 8.62 -4.74 -0.46
CA ILE A 36 9.24 -6.00 -0.01
C ILE A 36 10.58 -6.18 -0.70
N VAL A 37 10.63 -6.02 -2.03
CA VAL A 37 11.87 -6.15 -2.80
C VAL A 37 12.90 -5.13 -2.35
N ALA A 38 12.52 -3.87 -2.14
CA ALA A 38 13.43 -2.83 -1.64
C ALA A 38 13.97 -3.17 -0.24
N ALA A 39 13.12 -3.60 0.69
CA ALA A 39 13.53 -4.00 2.03
C ALA A 39 14.51 -5.19 2.00
N LEU A 40 14.24 -6.20 1.15
CA LEU A 40 15.10 -7.37 1.00
C LEU A 40 16.45 -7.02 0.35
N LEU A 41 16.44 -6.24 -0.73
CA LEU A 41 17.68 -5.83 -1.40
C LEU A 41 18.58 -5.04 -0.45
N PHE A 42 18.01 -4.12 0.33
CA PHE A 42 18.76 -3.35 1.30
C PHE A 42 19.25 -4.21 2.47
N GLY A 43 18.41 -5.11 3.00
CA GLY A 43 18.81 -6.03 4.06
C GLY A 43 19.94 -6.97 3.62
N ILE A 44 19.86 -7.48 2.39
CA ILE A 44 20.92 -8.32 1.80
C ILE A 44 22.20 -7.51 1.59
N SER A 45 22.11 -6.27 1.10
CA SER A 45 23.31 -5.44 0.89
C SER A 45 24.02 -5.13 2.21
N LEU A 46 23.27 -4.92 3.30
CA LEU A 46 23.84 -4.72 4.63
C LEU A 46 24.53 -5.98 5.17
N ILE A 47 23.89 -7.16 5.06
CA ILE A 47 24.41 -8.40 5.65
C ILE A 47 25.60 -8.95 4.86
N ALA A 48 25.55 -8.87 3.53
CA ALA A 48 26.56 -9.42 2.65
C ALA A 48 27.63 -8.40 2.24
N GLU A 49 27.59 -7.19 2.80
CA GLU A 49 28.49 -6.05 2.47
C GLU A 49 28.54 -5.79 0.94
N LEU A 50 27.41 -5.98 0.27
CA LEU A 50 27.32 -5.86 -1.18
C LEU A 50 27.03 -4.41 -1.57
N ASP A 51 28.07 -3.60 -1.65
CA ASP A 51 27.99 -2.26 -2.23
C ASP A 51 28.26 -2.28 -3.74
N SER A 52 27.41 -3.02 -4.46
CA SER A 52 27.52 -3.09 -5.92
C SER A 52 26.46 -2.23 -6.59
N TRP A 53 26.87 -1.46 -7.59
CA TRP A 53 25.99 -0.60 -8.38
C TRP A 53 24.67 -1.28 -8.83
N PRO A 54 24.65 -2.56 -9.26
CA PRO A 54 23.42 -3.24 -9.65
C PRO A 54 22.39 -3.41 -8.52
N PHE A 55 22.84 -3.66 -7.28
CA PHE A 55 21.94 -3.78 -6.12
C PHE A 55 21.33 -2.43 -5.76
N SER A 56 22.15 -1.39 -5.71
CA SER A 56 21.70 -0.02 -5.45
C SER A 56 20.72 0.46 -6.52
N LEU A 57 20.99 0.17 -7.79
CA LEU A 57 20.07 0.50 -8.89
C LEU A 57 18.75 -0.28 -8.77
N SER A 58 18.80 -1.57 -8.44
CA SER A 58 17.61 -2.40 -8.26
C SER A 58 16.75 -1.92 -7.10
N TYR A 59 17.37 -1.53 -5.99
CA TYR A 59 16.70 -0.91 -4.84
C TYR A 59 15.99 0.39 -5.24
N ILE A 60 16.70 1.28 -5.95
CA ILE A 60 16.13 2.55 -6.43
C ILE A 60 14.94 2.30 -7.34
N VAL A 61 15.06 1.38 -8.31
CA VAL A 61 13.97 1.03 -9.23
C VAL A 61 12.76 0.47 -8.48
N ALA A 62 12.97 -0.43 -7.52
CA ALA A 62 11.90 -0.99 -6.70
C ALA A 62 11.15 0.10 -5.90
N MET A 63 11.91 1.03 -5.31
CA MET A 63 11.34 2.18 -4.59
C MET A 63 10.56 3.11 -5.52
N LEU A 64 11.10 3.43 -6.70
CA LEU A 64 10.41 4.29 -7.68
C LEU A 64 9.12 3.66 -8.19
N LEU A 65 9.11 2.34 -8.46
CA LEU A 65 7.89 1.62 -8.85
C LEU A 65 6.85 1.65 -7.73
N SER A 66 7.27 1.43 -6.49
CA SER A 66 6.40 1.52 -5.32
C SER A 66 5.81 2.93 -5.17
N MET A 67 6.64 3.97 -5.27
CA MET A 67 6.22 5.37 -5.20
C MET A 67 5.26 5.75 -6.33
N ALA A 68 5.52 5.29 -7.57
CA ALA A 68 4.65 5.53 -8.70
C ALA A 68 3.27 4.87 -8.52
N ALA A 69 3.25 3.60 -8.09
CA ALA A 69 2.01 2.89 -7.80
C ALA A 69 1.21 3.57 -6.68
N TRP A 70 1.88 3.97 -5.60
CA TRP A 70 1.26 4.71 -4.50
C TRP A 70 0.68 6.05 -4.95
N THR A 71 1.43 6.81 -5.76
CA THR A 71 0.99 8.10 -6.30
C THR A 71 -0.26 7.94 -7.16
N TYR A 72 -0.32 6.91 -8.00
CA TYR A 72 -1.48 6.64 -8.82
C TYR A 72 -2.70 6.21 -7.99
N ILE A 73 -2.52 5.33 -7.00
CA ILE A 73 -3.60 4.93 -6.07
C ILE A 73 -4.15 6.16 -5.34
N ARG A 74 -3.27 7.01 -4.82
CA ARG A 74 -3.65 8.20 -4.08
C ARG A 74 -4.37 9.22 -4.97
N GLY A 75 -3.89 9.43 -6.19
CA GLY A 75 -4.55 10.31 -7.16
C GLY A 75 -5.91 9.79 -7.62
N ALA A 76 -6.04 8.48 -7.86
CA ALA A 76 -7.31 7.87 -8.28
C ALA A 76 -8.42 7.98 -7.21
N ASN A 77 -8.03 8.09 -5.95
CA ASN A 77 -8.94 8.23 -4.81
C ASN A 77 -8.99 9.67 -4.26
N ASP A 78 -8.53 10.65 -5.04
CA ASP A 78 -8.59 12.08 -4.74
C ASP A 78 -8.00 12.47 -3.37
N SER A 79 -6.97 11.75 -2.91
CA SER A 79 -6.35 11.95 -1.59
C SER A 79 -7.34 12.04 -0.41
N LYS A 80 -8.44 11.29 -0.49
CA LYS A 80 -9.49 11.25 0.55
C LYS A 80 -8.97 10.90 1.94
N ASP A 81 -7.80 10.26 2.04
CA ASP A 81 -7.10 10.00 3.31
C ASP A 81 -6.73 11.26 4.11
N ARG A 82 -6.68 12.43 3.45
CA ARG A 82 -6.30 13.73 4.03
C ARG A 82 -7.46 14.69 4.23
N LEU A 83 -8.66 14.35 3.77
CA LEU A 83 -9.82 15.21 3.92
C LEU A 83 -10.25 15.26 5.38
N PRO A 84 -10.74 16.41 5.89
CA PRO A 84 -11.35 16.48 7.19
C PRO A 84 -12.64 15.65 7.21
N ASP A 85 -12.96 15.05 8.35
CA ASP A 85 -14.11 14.15 8.49
C ASP A 85 -15.46 14.80 8.11
N SER A 86 -15.57 16.13 8.15
CA SER A 86 -16.76 16.87 7.71
C SER A 86 -17.01 16.82 6.20
N GLN A 87 -15.99 16.49 5.40
CA GLN A 87 -16.08 16.39 3.93
C GLN A 87 -16.21 14.94 3.45
N LEU A 88 -16.11 13.98 4.37
CA LEU A 88 -16.28 12.56 4.09
C LEU A 88 -17.73 12.16 4.37
N ASP A 89 -18.27 11.32 3.51
CA ASP A 89 -19.58 10.70 3.75
C ASP A 89 -19.52 9.78 5.00
N GLU A 90 -20.66 9.47 5.61
CA GLU A 90 -20.76 8.59 6.79
C GLU A 90 -20.14 7.21 6.52
N TYR A 91 -20.40 6.64 5.33
CA TYR A 91 -19.79 5.37 4.91
C TYR A 91 -18.26 5.46 4.75
N GLU A 92 -17.77 6.53 4.13
CA GLU A 92 -16.33 6.73 3.93
C GLU A 92 -15.59 6.90 5.25
N ARG A 93 -16.21 7.61 6.21
CA ARG A 93 -15.71 7.77 7.57
C ARG A 93 -15.57 6.43 8.29
N ASP A 94 -16.58 5.58 8.22
CA ASP A 94 -16.54 4.26 8.87
C ASP A 94 -15.43 3.34 8.30
N ILE A 95 -15.27 3.34 6.97
CA ILE A 95 -14.16 2.63 6.32
C ILE A 95 -12.81 3.14 6.82
N PHE A 96 -12.60 4.47 6.80
CA PHE A 96 -11.34 5.04 7.25
C PHE A 96 -11.10 4.79 8.74
N ALA A 97 -12.11 4.87 9.59
CA ALA A 97 -11.99 4.56 11.02
C ALA A 97 -11.54 3.10 11.23
N THR A 98 -12.18 2.16 10.55
CA THR A 98 -11.84 0.73 10.61
C THR A 98 -10.39 0.50 10.18
N TRP A 99 -9.97 1.05 9.05
CA TRP A 99 -8.62 0.82 8.55
C TRP A 99 -7.54 1.60 9.31
N ARG A 100 -7.84 2.79 9.85
CA ARG A 100 -6.95 3.51 10.79
C ARG A 100 -6.71 2.68 12.05
N GLN A 101 -7.75 2.04 12.60
CA GLN A 101 -7.61 1.15 13.75
C GLN A 101 -6.78 -0.10 13.42
N ARG A 102 -7.00 -0.71 12.25
CA ARG A 102 -6.19 -1.85 11.78
C ARG A 102 -4.73 -1.47 11.55
N ALA A 103 -4.50 -0.31 10.94
CA ALA A 103 -3.16 0.24 10.73
C ALA A 103 -2.48 0.46 12.08
N PHE A 104 -3.14 1.09 13.05
CA PHE A 104 -2.57 1.30 14.37
C PHE A 104 -2.20 -0.03 15.06
N LYS A 105 -3.10 -1.03 15.04
CA LYS A 105 -2.81 -2.37 15.58
C LYS A 105 -1.61 -3.01 14.91
N ALA A 106 -1.51 -2.92 13.58
CA ALA A 106 -0.38 -3.45 12.82
C ALA A 106 0.93 -2.72 13.16
N TYR A 107 0.89 -1.38 13.27
CA TYR A 107 2.03 -0.57 13.68
C TYR A 107 2.51 -0.99 15.07
N SER A 108 1.62 -1.03 16.07
CA SER A 108 1.98 -1.43 17.43
C SER A 108 2.56 -2.84 17.49
N ALA A 109 1.96 -3.80 16.78
CA ALA A 109 2.46 -5.17 16.72
C ALA A 109 3.85 -5.24 16.08
N LEU A 110 4.05 -4.59 14.94
CA LEU A 110 5.35 -4.55 14.25
C LEU A 110 6.41 -3.84 15.10
N THR A 111 6.12 -2.66 15.65
CA THR A 111 7.08 -1.97 16.51
C THR A 111 7.43 -2.79 17.74
N PHE A 112 6.47 -3.49 18.34
CA PHE A 112 6.75 -4.39 19.46
C PHE A 112 7.65 -5.56 19.05
N VAL A 113 7.31 -6.28 17.96
CA VAL A 113 8.10 -7.42 17.48
C VAL A 113 9.51 -7.00 17.08
N GLY A 114 9.63 -5.91 16.31
CA GLY A 114 10.93 -5.38 15.89
C GLY A 114 11.74 -4.89 17.08
N GLY A 115 11.14 -4.08 17.97
CA GLY A 115 11.80 -3.58 19.17
C GLY A 115 12.28 -4.71 20.09
N ALA A 116 11.44 -5.69 20.37
CA ALA A 116 11.82 -6.87 21.14
C ALA A 116 12.95 -7.66 20.45
N GLY A 117 12.87 -7.83 19.13
CA GLY A 117 13.91 -8.47 18.33
C GLY A 117 15.26 -7.76 18.44
N PHE A 118 15.29 -6.43 18.29
CA PHE A 118 16.51 -5.64 18.44
C PHE A 118 17.05 -5.64 19.87
N LEU A 119 16.20 -5.66 20.89
CA LEU A 119 16.63 -5.81 22.29
C LEU A 119 17.30 -7.16 22.54
N LEU A 120 16.73 -8.25 22.01
CA LEU A 120 17.33 -9.58 22.10
C LEU A 120 18.65 -9.66 21.33
N TYR A 121 18.68 -9.10 20.12
CA TYR A 121 19.90 -9.00 19.32
C TYR A 121 21.01 -8.24 20.07
N ALA A 122 20.68 -7.06 20.63
CA ALA A 122 21.61 -6.25 21.39
C ALA A 122 22.16 -6.98 22.63
N LYS A 123 21.34 -7.80 23.29
CA LYS A 123 21.73 -8.53 24.50
C LYS A 123 22.59 -9.76 24.24
N PHE A 124 22.31 -10.50 23.17
CA PHE A 124 22.87 -11.84 22.96
C PHE A 124 23.87 -11.95 21.81
N ILE A 125 23.85 -11.00 20.86
CA ILE A 125 24.60 -11.10 19.60
C ILE A 125 25.50 -9.89 19.38
N ALA A 126 25.04 -8.69 19.72
CA ALA A 126 25.79 -7.48 19.41
C ALA A 126 27.03 -7.34 20.31
N ASP A 127 28.21 -7.29 19.69
CA ASP A 127 29.39 -6.68 20.30
C ASP A 127 29.23 -5.15 20.30
N SER A 128 29.89 -4.48 21.26
CA SER A 128 29.77 -3.04 21.45
C SER A 128 30.14 -2.28 20.15
N GLY A 129 29.15 -1.60 19.55
CA GLY A 129 29.37 -0.67 18.43
C GLY A 129 29.02 -1.16 17.02
N ASN A 130 28.15 -2.17 16.85
CA ASN A 130 27.77 -2.64 15.51
C ASN A 130 26.89 -1.62 14.73
N SER A 131 27.51 -0.83 13.84
CA SER A 131 26.82 0.16 12.96
C SER A 131 25.67 -0.47 12.16
N VAL A 132 25.88 -1.69 11.66
CA VAL A 132 24.89 -2.41 10.83
C VAL A 132 23.59 -2.67 11.60
N ALA A 133 23.67 -2.89 12.91
CA ALA A 133 22.50 -3.11 13.75
C ALA A 133 21.63 -1.84 13.86
N TYR A 134 22.26 -0.66 13.97
CA TYR A 134 21.54 0.62 14.00
C TYR A 134 20.91 0.94 12.64
N GLU A 135 21.63 0.69 11.55
CA GLU A 135 21.12 0.88 10.19
C GLU A 135 19.92 -0.04 9.92
N THR A 136 20.01 -1.30 10.32
CA THR A 136 18.91 -2.27 10.18
C THR A 136 17.69 -1.88 11.02
N ALA A 137 17.89 -1.34 12.23
CA ALA A 137 16.80 -0.84 13.07
C ALA A 137 16.11 0.39 12.46
N GLY A 138 16.88 1.33 11.94
CA GLY A 138 16.36 2.49 11.21
C GLY A 138 15.54 2.07 9.98
N LEU A 139 16.10 1.16 9.18
CA LEU A 139 15.44 0.60 8.00
C LEU A 139 14.12 -0.09 8.37
N TYR A 140 14.14 -0.93 9.41
CA TYR A 140 12.96 -1.61 9.92
C TYR A 140 11.84 -0.62 10.25
N MET A 141 12.16 0.47 10.95
CA MET A 141 11.19 1.49 11.32
C MET A 141 10.63 2.24 10.11
N VAL A 142 11.49 2.60 9.14
CA VAL A 142 11.06 3.27 7.89
C VAL A 142 10.11 2.37 7.10
N PHE A 143 10.47 1.11 6.88
CA PHE A 143 9.60 0.20 6.14
C PHE A 143 8.31 -0.10 6.93
N THR A 144 8.39 -0.33 8.23
CA THR A 144 7.19 -0.49 9.08
C THR A 144 6.23 0.68 8.90
N TYR A 145 6.73 1.91 8.93
CA TYR A 145 5.92 3.09 8.67
C TYR A 145 5.34 3.09 7.25
N LEU A 146 6.16 2.84 6.22
CA LEU A 146 5.69 2.83 4.83
C LEU A 146 4.60 1.78 4.59
N PHE A 147 4.75 0.57 5.12
CA PHE A 147 3.74 -0.48 5.00
C PHE A 147 2.43 -0.10 5.68
N VAL A 148 2.49 0.51 6.86
CA VAL A 148 1.31 0.70 7.71
C VAL A 148 0.58 2.02 7.43
N ALA A 149 1.31 3.11 7.15
CA ALA A 149 0.75 4.43 6.91
C ALA A 149 -0.17 4.47 5.66
N THR A 150 0.04 3.55 4.72
CA THR A 150 -0.73 3.48 3.47
C THR A 150 -1.95 2.57 3.56
N LEU A 151 -2.07 1.75 4.63
CA LEU A 151 -3.18 0.82 4.82
C LEU A 151 -4.57 1.46 4.81
N PRO A 152 -4.82 2.63 5.44
CA PRO A 152 -6.13 3.27 5.38
C PRO A 152 -6.60 3.56 3.97
N MET A 153 -5.69 4.10 3.15
CA MET A 153 -6.00 4.46 1.76
C MET A 153 -6.13 3.24 0.86
N ILE A 154 -5.28 2.23 1.04
CA ILE A 154 -5.34 0.98 0.28
C ILE A 154 -6.61 0.21 0.64
N GLY A 155 -6.96 0.19 1.93
CA GLY A 155 -8.19 -0.39 2.44
C GLY A 155 -9.42 0.25 1.84
N PHE A 156 -9.46 1.58 1.81
CA PHE A 156 -10.49 2.37 1.16
C PHE A 156 -10.59 2.09 -0.35
N ALA A 157 -9.45 2.09 -1.05
CA ALA A 157 -9.37 1.76 -2.49
C ALA A 157 -9.90 0.36 -2.79
N ALA A 158 -9.73 -0.59 -1.87
CA ALA A 158 -10.14 -1.98 -2.02
C ALA A 158 -11.62 -2.20 -1.66
N THR A 159 -12.20 -1.40 -0.76
CA THR A 159 -13.60 -1.55 -0.30
C THR A 159 -14.60 -0.88 -1.24
N ILE A 160 -14.38 0.38 -1.64
CA ILE A 160 -15.30 1.12 -2.54
C ILE A 160 -15.38 0.49 -3.94
N ASN A 161 -14.33 -0.22 -4.32
CA ASN A 161 -14.21 -0.87 -5.61
C ASN A 161 -14.78 -2.31 -5.61
N ARG A 162 -15.38 -2.77 -4.50
CA ARG A 162 -16.26 -3.95 -4.48
C ARG A 162 -17.69 -3.43 -4.68
N ASP A 163 -18.38 -3.93 -5.70
CA ASP A 163 -19.74 -3.51 -6.05
C ASP A 163 -20.65 -3.53 -4.81
N HIS A 164 -21.40 -2.44 -4.62
CA HIS A 164 -22.35 -2.35 -3.52
C HIS A 164 -23.51 -3.32 -3.77
N PRO A 165 -24.03 -4.01 -2.75
CA PRO A 165 -25.22 -4.85 -2.87
C PRO A 165 -26.46 -4.08 -3.35
N GLU A 166 -26.48 -2.76 -3.18
CA GLU A 166 -27.58 -1.87 -3.60
C GLU A 166 -27.60 -1.56 -5.11
N ASP A 167 -26.52 -1.91 -5.84
CA ASP A 167 -26.46 -1.79 -7.31
C ASP A 167 -26.98 -3.06 -8.03
N GLN A 168 -27.50 -4.05 -7.30
CA GLN A 168 -28.15 -5.21 -7.90
C GLN A 168 -29.56 -4.81 -8.39
N PRO A 169 -29.90 -5.03 -9.68
CA PRO A 169 -31.24 -4.75 -10.16
C PRO A 169 -32.22 -5.58 -9.33
N VAL A 170 -33.24 -4.92 -8.79
CA VAL A 170 -34.40 -5.60 -8.22
C VAL A 170 -34.96 -6.47 -9.34
N GLU A 171 -34.93 -7.79 -9.17
CA GLU A 171 -35.64 -8.70 -10.07
C GLU A 171 -37.14 -8.39 -9.93
N GLU A 172 -37.68 -7.67 -10.91
CA GLU A 172 -39.13 -7.56 -11.15
C GLU A 172 -39.66 -8.81 -11.89
#